data_AF-A0A960C087-F1
#
_entry.id   AF-A0A960C087-F1
#
_cell.length_a   1.000
_cell.length_b   1.000
_cell.length_c   1.000
_cell.angle_alpha   90.00
_cell.angle_beta   90.00
_cell.angle_gamma   90.00
#
_symmetry.space_group_name_H-M   'P 1'
#
loop_
_entity.id
_entity.type
_entity.pdbx_description
1 polymer ?
#
loop_
_entity_poly.entity_id
_entity_poly.type
_entity_poly.pdbx_seq_one_letter_code
_entity_poly.pdbx_strand_id
1 'polypeptide(L)'
;MTTSATDRPPLGLVDRPVSVSCDRATGRSLWDRLTGAGSFEDGIPGIALLAGPANVIMQLGRPGVGYGVKESRVESGRIDRHPIKRARTTFTYLAVATRGTPEQQKAYRKAVTAAHAQVRSTKDSPVKYNAL
;
A
#
# COMPACT_ATOMS: atom_id res chain seq x y z
N MET A 1 -48.07 6.61 -45.86
CA MET A 1 -48.72 6.57 -44.53
C MET A 1 -47.80 5.83 -43.59
N THR A 2 -47.22 6.57 -42.65
CA THR A 2 -46.24 6.15 -41.64
C THR A 2 -46.97 5.56 -40.43
N THR A 3 -46.70 4.31 -40.05
CA THR A 3 -47.21 3.73 -38.80
C THR A 3 -46.08 3.56 -37.80
N SER A 4 -46.01 4.55 -36.90
CA SER A 4 -45.63 4.51 -35.49
C SER A 4 -44.83 3.29 -35.00
N ALA A 5 -43.53 3.53 -34.73
CA ALA A 5 -42.77 2.71 -33.81
C ALA A 5 -43.34 2.94 -32.40
N THR A 6 -43.97 1.92 -31.83
CA THR A 6 -44.51 1.93 -30.47
C THR A 6 -43.36 2.01 -29.47
N ASP A 7 -43.25 3.15 -28.80
CA ASP A 7 -42.45 3.36 -27.60
C ASP A 7 -42.97 2.43 -26.50
N ARG A 8 -42.22 1.36 -26.19
CA ARG A 8 -42.53 0.44 -25.08
C ARG A 8 -41.69 0.85 -23.87
N PRO A 9 -42.28 0.88 -22.66
CA PRO A 9 -41.56 1.22 -21.45
C PRO A 9 -40.38 0.25 -21.21
N PRO A 10 -39.28 0.70 -20.59
CA PRO A 10 -38.11 -0.15 -20.36
C PRO A 10 -38.51 -1.36 -19.52
N LEU A 11 -38.37 -2.55 -20.11
CA LEU A 11 -38.65 -3.82 -19.44
C LEU A 11 -37.80 -3.96 -18.17
N GLY A 12 -38.42 -4.43 -17.09
CA GLY A 12 -37.74 -4.73 -15.84
C GLY A 12 -36.67 -5.80 -16.02
N LEU A 13 -35.70 -5.84 -15.10
CA LEU A 13 -34.55 -6.75 -15.16
C LEU A 13 -34.93 -8.23 -15.37
N VAL A 14 -36.10 -8.65 -14.87
CA VAL A 14 -36.61 -10.02 -14.94
C VAL A 14 -37.21 -10.36 -16.31
N ASP A 15 -37.78 -9.37 -17.02
CA ASP A 15 -38.46 -9.56 -18.30
C ASP A 15 -37.53 -9.33 -19.50
N ARG A 16 -36.23 -9.08 -19.25
CA ARG A 16 -35.24 -8.90 -20.31
C ARG A 16 -34.83 -10.24 -20.91
N PRO A 17 -34.86 -10.39 -22.25
CA PRO A 17 -34.35 -11.59 -22.90
C PRO A 17 -32.84 -11.73 -22.62
N VAL A 18 -32.39 -12.96 -22.34
CA VAL A 18 -31.00 -13.28 -21.98
C VAL A 18 -29.99 -12.78 -23.01
N SER A 19 -30.40 -12.70 -24.29
CA SER A 19 -29.59 -12.16 -25.39
C SER A 19 -29.30 -10.66 -25.28
N VAL A 20 -30.05 -9.91 -24.46
CA VAL A 20 -29.89 -8.47 -24.22
C VAL A 20 -29.19 -8.19 -22.89
N SER A 21 -29.08 -9.17 -21.98
CA SER A 21 -28.31 -9.06 -20.72
C SER A 21 -26.79 -9.04 -20.93
N CYS A 22 -26.32 -9.24 -22.17
CA CYS A 22 -24.97 -8.85 -22.57
C CYS A 22 -24.96 -7.38 -22.98
N ASP A 23 -25.30 -6.48 -22.06
CA ASP A 23 -24.80 -5.11 -22.17
C ASP A 23 -23.30 -5.19 -21.86
N ARG A 24 -22.58 -5.35 -22.97
CA ARG A 24 -21.15 -5.36 -23.17
C ARG A 24 -20.45 -4.59 -22.03
N ALA A 25 -19.70 -5.31 -21.19
CA ALA A 25 -18.64 -4.72 -20.37
C ALA A 25 -17.60 -4.12 -21.33
N THR A 26 -17.93 -2.94 -21.85
CA THR A 26 -17.19 -2.27 -22.90
C THR A 26 -16.01 -1.58 -22.23
N GLY A 27 -14.81 -2.13 -22.46
CA GLY A 27 -13.59 -1.33 -22.48
C GLY A 27 -12.98 -0.90 -21.13
N ARG A 28 -12.78 -1.81 -20.17
CA ARG A 28 -11.68 -1.60 -19.20
C ARG A 28 -10.39 -2.14 -19.80
N SER A 29 -9.44 -1.24 -20.05
CA SER A 29 -8.12 -1.61 -20.55
C SER A 29 -7.42 -2.52 -19.54
N LEU A 30 -6.43 -3.32 -20.00
CA LEU A 30 -5.57 -4.07 -19.08
C LEU A 30 -4.95 -3.13 -18.04
N TRP A 31 -4.61 -1.90 -18.44
CA TRP A 31 -4.15 -0.84 -17.55
C TRP A 31 -5.19 -0.47 -16.48
N ASP A 32 -6.46 -0.28 -16.84
CA ASP A 32 -7.52 0.00 -15.86
C ASP A 32 -7.75 -1.14 -14.87
N ARG A 33 -7.50 -2.39 -15.27
CA ARG A 33 -7.58 -3.55 -14.37
C ARG A 33 -6.37 -3.65 -13.43
N LEU A 34 -5.23 -3.13 -13.88
CA LEU A 34 -3.97 -3.15 -13.15
C LEU A 34 -3.80 -1.92 -12.22
N THR A 35 -4.38 -0.77 -12.58
CA THR A 35 -4.24 0.51 -11.87
C THR A 35 -5.55 1.08 -11.35
N GLY A 36 -6.69 0.46 -11.65
CA GLY A 36 -7.99 0.90 -11.20
C GLY A 36 -8.13 0.83 -9.69
N ALA A 37 -8.75 1.85 -9.09
CA ALA A 37 -9.13 1.85 -7.69
C ALA A 37 -10.29 0.87 -7.47
N GLY A 38 -9.97 -0.41 -7.33
CA GLY A 38 -10.91 -1.43 -6.85
C GLY A 38 -11.22 -1.20 -5.39
N SER A 39 -12.47 -1.46 -4.99
CA SER A 39 -12.85 -1.56 -3.58
C SER A 39 -12.05 -2.70 -2.95
N PHE A 40 -11.75 -2.64 -1.65
CA PHE A 40 -11.00 -3.73 -0.98
C PHE A 40 -11.70 -5.10 -1.16
N GLU A 41 -13.03 -5.08 -1.27
CA GLU A 41 -13.91 -6.23 -1.55
C GLU A 41 -13.73 -6.81 -2.97
N ASP A 42 -13.32 -6.00 -3.95
CA ASP A 42 -13.05 -6.43 -5.33
C ASP A 42 -11.66 -7.09 -5.47
N GLY A 43 -10.88 -7.09 -4.39
CA GLY A 43 -9.49 -7.51 -4.35
C GLY A 43 -8.54 -6.38 -4.74
N ILE A 44 -7.41 -6.27 -4.03
CA ILE A 44 -6.34 -5.34 -4.39
C ILE A 44 -5.70 -5.85 -5.70
N PRO A 45 -5.69 -5.06 -6.78
CA PRO A 45 -4.99 -5.45 -8.00
C PRO A 45 -3.51 -5.69 -7.68
N GLY A 46 -2.91 -6.75 -8.24
CA GLY A 46 -1.55 -7.19 -7.85
C GLY A 46 -0.47 -6.11 -7.90
N ILE A 47 -0.63 -5.08 -8.74
CA ILE A 47 0.26 -3.91 -8.80
C ILE A 47 0.06 -2.95 -7.62
N ALA A 48 -1.16 -2.77 -7.12
CA ALA A 48 -1.40 -1.94 -5.93
C ALA A 48 -0.74 -2.56 -4.68
N LEU A 49 -0.59 -3.89 -4.62
CA LEU A 49 0.17 -4.56 -3.55
C LEU A 49 1.67 -4.17 -3.57
N LEU A 50 2.21 -3.83 -4.75
CA LEU A 50 3.61 -3.41 -4.90
C LEU A 50 3.86 -1.97 -4.43
N ALA A 51 2.81 -1.16 -4.20
CA ALA A 51 2.96 0.23 -3.78
C ALA A 51 3.75 0.37 -2.45
N GLY A 52 3.51 -0.55 -1.50
CA GLY A 52 4.22 -0.57 -0.22
C GLY A 52 5.73 -0.82 -0.38
N PRO A 53 6.14 -1.95 -0.99
CA PRO A 53 7.54 -2.23 -1.30
C PRO A 53 8.20 -1.15 -2.17
N ALA A 54 7.52 -0.64 -3.20
CA ALA A 54 8.05 0.41 -4.06
C ALA A 54 8.40 1.68 -3.26
N ASN A 55 7.51 2.12 -2.37
CA ASN A 55 7.75 3.26 -1.49
C ASN A 55 9.00 3.05 -0.60
N VAL A 56 9.20 1.85 -0.07
CA VAL A 56 10.39 1.52 0.73
C VAL A 56 11.66 1.60 -0.11
N ILE A 57 11.67 1.04 -1.31
CA ILE A 57 12.85 1.10 -2.21
C ILE A 57 13.18 2.54 -2.57
N MET A 58 12.17 3.36 -2.89
CA MET A 58 12.36 4.79 -3.16
C MET A 58 12.95 5.52 -1.95
N GLN A 59 12.52 5.19 -0.73
CA GLN A 59 13.10 5.77 0.50
C GLN A 59 14.57 5.38 0.68
N LEU A 60 14.92 4.12 0.43
CA LEU A 60 16.31 3.65 0.52
C LEU A 60 17.23 4.32 -0.52
N GLY A 61 16.68 4.79 -1.64
CA GLY A 61 17.41 5.60 -2.62
C GLY A 61 17.84 6.97 -2.11
N ARG A 62 17.24 7.48 -1.01
CA ARG A 62 17.67 8.74 -0.39
C ARG A 62 18.93 8.49 0.43
N PRO A 63 20.07 9.17 0.18
CA PRO A 63 21.34 8.87 0.84
C PRO A 63 21.25 8.84 2.38
N GLY A 64 20.56 9.80 3.00
CA GLY A 64 20.42 9.82 4.46
C GLY A 64 19.73 8.57 5.04
N VAL A 65 18.74 8.02 4.34
CA VAL A 65 18.03 6.80 4.77
C VAL A 65 18.83 5.55 4.38
N GLY A 66 19.34 5.50 3.16
CA GLY A 66 20.12 4.37 2.65
C GLY A 66 21.38 4.12 3.48
N TYR A 67 22.18 5.16 3.76
CA TYR A 67 23.36 5.03 4.63
C TYR A 67 22.96 4.76 6.09
N GLY A 68 21.88 5.39 6.57
CA GLY A 68 21.35 5.11 7.91
C GLY A 68 20.98 3.64 8.12
N VAL A 69 20.43 2.97 7.11
CA VAL A 69 20.16 1.53 7.14
C VAL A 69 21.44 0.72 7.01
N LYS A 70 22.28 1.02 6.00
CA LYS A 70 23.51 0.28 5.69
C LYS A 70 24.50 0.25 6.87
N GLU A 71 24.65 1.37 7.55
CA GLU A 71 25.59 1.58 8.66
C GLU A 71 24.93 1.37 10.03
N SER A 72 23.68 0.90 10.08
CA SER A 72 22.94 0.72 11.34
C SER A 72 23.62 -0.32 12.24
N ARG A 73 23.79 0.04 13.51
CA ARG A 73 24.29 -0.86 14.58
C ARG A 73 23.22 -1.87 15.03
N VAL A 74 21.96 -1.64 14.69
CA VAL A 74 20.85 -2.52 15.04
C VAL A 74 20.67 -3.55 13.92
N GLU A 75 21.57 -4.54 13.87
CA GLU A 75 21.60 -5.54 12.78
C GLU A 75 20.23 -6.22 12.61
N SER A 76 19.62 -6.64 13.72
CA SER A 76 18.32 -7.31 13.71
C SER A 76 17.14 -6.43 13.22
N GLY A 77 17.38 -5.12 13.08
CA GLY A 77 16.47 -4.11 12.57
C GLY A 77 16.83 -3.61 11.17
N ARG A 78 17.78 -4.22 10.48
CA ARG A 78 18.14 -3.83 9.11
C ARG A 78 17.21 -4.44 8.07
N ILE A 79 16.74 -3.62 7.14
CA ILE A 79 15.80 -4.06 6.10
C ILE A 79 16.48 -4.79 4.94
N ASP A 80 17.73 -4.47 4.66
CA ASP A 80 18.57 -5.19 3.70
C ASP A 80 18.91 -6.61 4.16
N ARG A 81 18.83 -6.88 5.47
CA ARG A 81 19.17 -8.18 6.08
C ARG A 81 17.96 -8.98 6.52
N HIS A 82 16.95 -8.31 7.07
CA HIS A 82 15.75 -8.96 7.63
C HIS A 82 14.45 -8.35 7.08
N PRO A 83 14.21 -8.39 5.75
CA PRO A 83 13.08 -7.71 5.12
C PRO A 83 11.72 -8.21 5.62
N ILE A 84 11.57 -9.53 5.82
CA ILE A 84 10.33 -10.14 6.34
C ILE A 84 10.05 -9.67 7.77
N LYS A 85 11.08 -9.68 8.63
CA LYS A 85 10.94 -9.20 10.01
C LYS A 85 10.56 -7.72 10.04
N ARG A 86 11.17 -6.91 9.16
CA ARG A 86 10.87 -5.48 9.06
C ARG A 86 9.45 -5.22 8.61
N ALA A 87 8.98 -5.90 7.57
CA ALA A 87 7.60 -5.83 7.13
C ALA A 87 6.64 -6.14 8.28
N ARG A 88 6.84 -7.27 8.98
CA ARG A 88 6.03 -7.65 10.15
C ARG A 88 5.99 -6.55 11.22
N THR A 89 7.16 -6.06 11.64
CA THR A 89 7.22 -5.03 12.69
C THR A 89 6.58 -3.71 12.27
N THR A 90 6.70 -3.32 11.00
CA THR A 90 6.06 -2.12 10.46
C THR A 90 4.55 -2.26 10.44
N PHE A 91 4.02 -3.39 9.94
CA PHE A 91 2.58 -3.64 9.95
C PHE A 91 2.01 -3.71 11.36
N THR A 92 2.73 -4.33 12.30
CA THR A 92 2.33 -4.33 13.72
C THR A 92 2.31 -2.91 14.28
N TYR A 93 3.33 -2.09 14.00
CA TYR A 93 3.33 -0.69 14.42
C TYR A 93 2.12 0.07 13.86
N LEU A 94 1.81 -0.08 12.57
CA LEU A 94 0.64 0.55 11.95
C LEU A 94 -0.68 0.06 12.57
N ALA A 95 -0.81 -1.24 12.85
CA ALA A 95 -1.98 -1.79 13.52
C ALA A 95 -2.15 -1.17 14.92
N VAL A 96 -1.09 -1.07 15.71
CA VAL A 96 -1.13 -0.44 17.05
C VAL A 96 -1.37 1.07 16.95
N ALA A 97 -0.74 1.76 16.00
CA ALA A 97 -0.89 3.20 15.84
C ALA A 97 -2.31 3.60 15.40
N THR A 98 -3.00 2.74 14.66
CA THR A 98 -4.37 3.01 14.17
C THR A 98 -5.46 2.46 15.09
N ARG A 99 -5.24 1.34 15.78
CA ARG A 99 -6.27 0.62 16.54
C ARG A 99 -5.88 0.25 17.97
N GLY A 100 -4.67 0.56 18.42
CA GLY A 100 -4.19 0.25 19.77
C GLY A 100 -4.68 1.26 20.82
N THR A 101 -4.68 0.84 22.08
CA THR A 101 -4.99 1.73 23.22
C THR A 101 -3.90 2.81 23.38
N PRO A 102 -4.17 3.92 24.08
CA PRO A 102 -3.15 4.96 24.34
C PRO A 102 -1.87 4.40 25.00
N GLU A 103 -2.01 3.43 25.89
CA GLU A 103 -0.89 2.77 26.58
C GLU A 103 -0.07 1.94 25.60
N GLN A 104 -0.72 1.15 24.74
CA GLN A 104 -0.05 0.36 23.70
C GLN A 104 0.68 1.23 22.70
N GLN A 105 0.05 2.31 22.23
CA GLN A 105 0.67 3.28 21.33
C GLN A 105 1.90 3.94 21.99
N LYS A 106 1.80 4.34 23.25
CA LYS A 106 2.92 4.93 24.00
C LYS A 106 4.07 3.94 24.16
N ALA A 107 3.77 2.70 24.52
CA ALA A 107 4.77 1.64 24.68
C ALA A 107 5.49 1.33 23.35
N TYR A 108 4.74 1.14 22.26
CA TYR A 108 5.31 0.89 20.94
C TYR A 108 6.14 2.07 20.44
N ARG A 109 5.66 3.31 20.62
CA ARG A 109 6.43 4.52 20.27
C ARG A 109 7.76 4.55 21.01
N LYS A 110 7.76 4.31 22.33
CA LYS A 110 8.99 4.26 23.14
C LYS A 110 9.97 3.20 22.62
N ALA A 111 9.48 2.00 22.29
CA ALA A 111 10.32 0.91 21.77
C ALA A 111 10.93 1.27 20.41
N VAL A 112 10.14 1.84 19.49
CA VAL A 112 10.62 2.27 18.17
C VAL A 112 11.62 3.41 18.28
N THR A 113 11.34 4.43 19.10
CA THR A 113 12.26 5.53 19.38
C THR A 113 13.61 5.02 19.92
N ALA A 114 13.60 4.04 20.82
CA ALA A 114 14.85 3.47 21.35
C ALA A 114 15.69 2.76 20.27
N ALA A 115 15.05 2.13 19.29
CA ALA A 115 15.74 1.55 18.14
C ALA A 115 16.30 2.64 17.20
N HIS A 116 15.50 3.67 16.90
CA HIS A 116 15.92 4.77 16.03
C HIS A 116 17.01 5.66 16.65
N ALA A 117 17.05 5.81 17.97
CA ALA A 117 18.09 6.56 18.68
C ALA A 117 19.52 6.10 18.38
N GLN A 118 19.69 4.84 17.97
CA GLN A 118 20.99 4.25 17.65
C GLN A 118 21.44 4.53 16.21
N VAL A 119 20.52 5.00 15.35
CA VAL A 119 20.74 5.26 13.93
C VAL A 119 21.10 6.72 13.74
N ARG A 120 22.41 7.00 13.79
CA ARG A 120 22.99 8.32 13.63
C ARG A 120 24.33 8.25 12.90
N SER A 121 24.61 9.24 12.06
CA SER A 121 25.87 9.36 11.32
C SER A 121 27.06 9.55 12.25
N THR A 122 28.22 9.04 11.86
CA THR A 122 29.50 9.27 12.55
C THR A 122 30.34 10.32 11.81
N LYS A 123 31.62 10.44 12.19
CA LYS A 123 32.60 11.24 11.44
C LYS A 123 32.97 10.58 10.10
N ASP A 124 32.90 9.26 10.05
CA ASP A 124 33.26 8.45 8.89
C ASP A 124 32.09 8.23 7.92
N SER A 125 30.85 8.52 8.35
CA SER A 125 29.68 8.42 7.48
C SER A 125 29.76 9.45 6.34
N PRO A 126 29.53 9.03 5.08
CA PRO A 126 29.66 9.90 3.91
C PRO A 126 28.60 11.00 3.84
N VAL A 127 27.48 10.82 4.55
CA VAL A 127 26.40 11.81 4.65
C VAL A 127 25.93 11.92 6.10
N LYS A 128 25.41 13.09 6.48
CA LYS A 128 24.78 13.29 7.78
C LYS A 128 23.37 12.72 7.79
N TYR A 129 23.03 11.98 8.85
CA TYR A 129 21.70 11.44 9.07
C TYR A 129 21.44 11.23 10.57
N ASN A 130 20.17 11.36 10.94
CA ASN A 130 19.65 11.10 12.28
C ASN A 130 18.21 10.57 12.12
N ALA A 131 17.86 9.51 12.85
CA ALA A 131 16.53 8.89 12.79
C ALA A 131 15.57 9.33 13.91
N LEU A 132 15.98 10.29 14.76
CA LEU A 132 15.16 10.93 15.79
C LEU A 132 14.82 12.38 15.43
#